data_AF-A0A831U7Q6-F1
#
_entry.id   AF-A0A831U7Q6-F1
#
_cell.length_a   1.000
_cell.length_b   1.000
_cell.length_c   1.000
_cell.angle_alpha   90.00
_cell.angle_beta   90.00
_cell.angle_gamma   90.00
#
_symmetry.space_group_name_H-M   'P 1'
#
loop_
_entity.id
_entity.type
_entity.pdbx_description
1 polymer ?
#
loop_
_entity_poly.entity_id
_entity_poly.type
_entity_poly.pdbx_seq_one_letter_code
_entity_poly.pdbx_strand_id
1 'polypeptide(L)'
;MEVGVRRARHARYLRLAAAHAGPLGPALLGHPELGPLYPEAYARCSGAEGLACQGVGGEPRACLVGRLHHLARSALRGGRRRREQERELVEGLLRCLAHLEGESPEAFLPVLRATRSALEEDLAYLRGLGD
;
A
#
# COMPACT_ATOMS: atom_id res chain seq x y z
N MET A 1 19.14 15.51 -7.37
CA MET A 1 17.67 15.60 -7.39
C MET A 1 17.01 14.22 -7.39
N GLU A 2 17.33 13.30 -8.32
CA GLU A 2 16.72 11.96 -8.39
C GLU A 2 17.03 11.03 -7.20
N VAL A 3 18.20 11.15 -6.56
CA VAL A 3 18.51 10.41 -5.31
C VAL A 3 17.54 10.80 -4.19
N GLY A 4 17.20 12.09 -4.07
CA GLY A 4 16.30 12.60 -3.03
C GLY A 4 14.90 12.04 -3.21
N VAL A 5 14.37 12.07 -4.44
CA VAL A 5 13.06 11.49 -4.78
C VAL A 5 13.01 10.00 -4.46
N ARG A 6 14.04 9.24 -4.85
CA ARG A 6 14.11 7.80 -4.56
C ARG A 6 14.09 7.49 -3.05
N ARG A 7 14.84 8.26 -2.25
CA ARG A 7 14.83 8.11 -0.78
C ARG A 7 13.49 8.49 -0.16
N ALA A 8 12.85 9.54 -0.65
CA ALA A 8 11.52 9.94 -0.18
C ALA A 8 10.48 8.86 -0.47
N ARG A 9 10.46 8.31 -1.69
CA ARG A 9 9.59 7.18 -2.06
C ARG A 9 9.82 5.95 -1.21
N HIS A 10 11.10 5.58 -1.01
CA HIS A 10 11.48 4.49 -0.12
C HIS A 10 10.90 4.66 1.30
N ALA A 11 11.12 5.84 1.90
CA ALA A 11 10.64 6.14 3.26
C ALA A 11 9.10 6.13 3.33
N ARG A 12 8.42 6.68 2.31
CA ARG A 12 6.96 6.66 2.21
C ARG A 12 6.44 5.22 2.21
N TYR A 13 6.96 4.34 1.37
CA TYR A 13 6.52 2.95 1.32
C TYR A 13 6.78 2.18 2.61
N LEU A 14 7.91 2.44 3.29
CA LEU A 14 8.17 1.85 4.62
C LEU A 14 7.16 2.35 5.66
N ARG A 15 6.84 3.65 5.65
CA ARG A 15 5.83 4.21 6.56
C ARG A 15 4.46 3.59 6.33
N LEU A 16 4.06 3.42 5.07
CA LEU A 16 2.81 2.74 4.72
C LEU A 16 2.84 1.27 5.15
N ALA A 17 3.94 0.56 4.91
CA ALA A 17 4.08 -0.83 5.36
C ALA A 17 3.92 -0.95 6.88
N ALA A 18 4.57 -0.07 7.64
CA ALA A 18 4.47 -0.03 9.09
C ALA A 18 3.05 0.31 9.58
N ALA A 19 2.32 1.18 8.87
CA ALA A 19 0.94 1.52 9.20
C ALA A 19 -0.01 0.31 9.16
N HIS A 20 0.34 -0.71 8.38
CA HIS A 20 -0.45 -1.94 8.16
C HIS A 20 0.16 -3.19 8.81
N ALA A 21 1.24 -3.05 9.58
CA ALA A 21 1.98 -4.19 10.13
C ALA A 21 1.46 -4.68 11.50
N GLY A 22 0.60 -3.90 12.16
CA GLY A 22 0.06 -4.26 13.47
C GLY A 22 -0.88 -3.18 14.05
N PRO A 23 -1.43 -3.44 15.25
CA PRO A 23 -2.43 -2.57 15.89
C PRO A 23 -1.90 -1.18 16.27
N LEU A 24 -0.58 -0.98 16.35
CA LEU A 24 0.02 0.34 16.57
C LEU A 24 0.25 1.13 15.26
N GLY A 25 0.13 0.47 14.11
CA GLY A 25 0.39 1.05 12.80
C GLY A 25 -0.49 2.27 12.45
N PRO A 26 -1.82 2.24 12.68
CA PRO A 26 -2.72 3.36 12.37
C PRO A 26 -2.30 4.71 12.96
N ALA A 27 -1.61 4.71 14.11
CA ALA A 27 -1.07 5.93 14.72
C ALA A 27 -0.08 6.68 13.79
N LEU A 28 0.65 5.97 12.92
CA LEU A 28 1.55 6.58 11.93
C LEU A 28 0.82 7.40 10.86
N LEU A 29 -0.49 7.17 10.70
CA LEU A 29 -1.35 7.92 9.80
C LEU A 29 -2.29 8.88 10.56
N GLY A 30 -2.04 9.11 11.85
CA GLY A 30 -2.82 10.04 12.67
C GLY A 30 -4.07 9.44 13.30
N HIS A 31 -4.18 8.10 13.32
CA HIS A 31 -5.37 7.39 13.81
C HIS A 31 -5.05 6.38 14.93
N PRO A 32 -4.45 6.79 16.06
CA PRO A 32 -4.15 5.87 17.16
C PRO A 32 -5.39 5.18 17.73
N GLU A 33 -6.55 5.83 17.69
CA GLU A 33 -7.84 5.33 18.14
C GLU A 33 -8.33 4.08 17.38
N LEU A 34 -7.80 3.82 16.18
CA LEU A 34 -8.21 2.70 15.33
C LEU A 34 -7.43 1.42 15.60
N GLY A 35 -6.42 1.45 16.47
CA GLY A 35 -5.62 0.27 16.82
C GLY A 35 -6.44 -0.94 17.29
N PRO A 36 -7.46 -0.78 18.15
CA PRO A 36 -8.34 -1.87 18.57
C PRO A 36 -9.12 -2.55 17.43
N LEU A 37 -9.37 -1.84 16.32
CA LEU A 37 -10.09 -2.39 15.16
C LEU A 37 -9.19 -3.18 14.21
N TYR A 38 -7.87 -3.13 14.39
CA TYR A 38 -6.91 -3.78 13.51
C TYR A 38 -7.16 -5.30 13.32
N PRO A 39 -7.44 -6.09 14.38
CA PRO A 39 -7.70 -7.53 14.21
C PRO A 39 -8.91 -7.81 13.33
N GLU A 40 -9.96 -6.99 13.43
CA GLU A 40 -11.17 -7.12 12.62
C GLU A 40 -10.91 -6.68 11.17
N ALA A 41 -10.32 -5.50 10.98
CA ALA A 41 -9.99 -4.95 9.66
C ALA A 41 -9.03 -5.83 8.84
N TYR A 42 -8.19 -6.63 9.52
CA TYR A 42 -7.24 -7.54 8.88
C TYR A 42 -7.55 -9.04 9.10
N ALA A 43 -8.75 -9.38 9.58
CA ALA A 43 -9.11 -10.75 9.92
C ALA A 43 -9.02 -11.69 8.71
N ARG A 44 -9.54 -11.25 7.56
CA ARG A 44 -9.53 -12.01 6.31
C ARG A 44 -9.73 -11.07 5.13
N CYS A 45 -9.19 -11.45 3.97
CA CYS A 45 -9.53 -10.87 2.69
C CYS A 45 -9.94 -11.99 1.72
N SER A 46 -11.00 -11.78 0.93
CA SER A 46 -11.45 -12.77 -0.07
C SER A 46 -10.60 -12.76 -1.35
N GLY A 47 -9.79 -11.72 -1.53
CA GLY A 47 -8.91 -11.54 -2.67
C GLY A 47 -9.56 -10.65 -3.73
N ALA A 48 -8.85 -9.58 -4.10
CA ALA A 48 -9.37 -8.59 -5.02
C ALA A 48 -9.48 -9.13 -6.45
N GLU A 49 -10.58 -8.76 -7.12
CA GLU A 49 -10.82 -9.08 -8.52
C GLU A 49 -9.69 -8.60 -9.44
N GLY A 50 -9.29 -9.44 -10.39
CA GLY A 50 -8.23 -9.15 -11.35
C GLY A 50 -6.81 -9.17 -10.75
N LEU A 51 -6.63 -9.60 -9.51
CA LEU A 51 -5.33 -9.89 -8.91
C LEU A 51 -5.13 -11.40 -8.74
N ALA A 52 -3.86 -11.82 -8.63
CA ALA A 52 -3.52 -13.24 -8.43
C ALA A 52 -4.10 -13.87 -7.15
N CYS A 53 -4.57 -13.07 -6.19
CA CYS A 53 -5.21 -13.55 -4.98
C CYS A 53 -6.74 -13.75 -5.09
N GLN A 54 -7.35 -13.43 -6.24
CA GLN A 54 -8.79 -13.55 -6.45
C GLN A 54 -9.27 -14.99 -6.14
N GLY A 55 -10.24 -15.10 -5.24
CA GLY A 55 -10.88 -16.38 -4.88
C GLY A 55 -10.07 -17.29 -3.94
N VAL A 56 -8.77 -17.00 -3.69
CA VAL A 56 -7.95 -17.72 -2.70
C VAL A 56 -7.76 -16.91 -1.41
N GLY A 57 -7.71 -15.59 -1.51
CA GLY A 57 -7.67 -14.69 -0.36
C GLY A 57 -6.50 -14.96 0.61
N GLY A 58 -6.70 -14.58 1.87
CA GLY A 58 -5.75 -14.84 2.96
C GLY A 58 -5.71 -13.71 3.98
N GLU A 59 -4.57 -13.53 4.63
CA GLU A 59 -4.35 -12.43 5.57
C GLU A 59 -3.80 -11.19 4.84
N PRO A 60 -4.56 -10.09 4.75
CA PRO A 60 -4.09 -8.90 4.03
C PRO A 60 -2.81 -8.32 4.60
N ARG A 61 -2.56 -8.45 5.91
CA ARG A 61 -1.33 -7.98 6.57
C ARG A 61 -0.07 -8.64 6.00
N ALA A 62 -0.14 -9.90 5.56
CA ALA A 62 1.01 -10.58 4.98
C ALA A 62 1.28 -10.08 3.54
N CYS A 63 0.21 -9.93 2.76
CA CYS A 63 0.30 -9.55 1.35
C CYS A 63 0.62 -8.05 1.16
N LEU A 64 -0.18 -7.17 1.77
CA LEU A 64 -0.09 -5.72 1.63
C LEU A 64 1.26 -5.18 2.13
N VAL A 65 1.65 -5.54 3.35
CA VAL A 65 2.92 -5.12 3.96
C VAL A 65 4.11 -5.63 3.13
N GLY A 66 4.06 -6.89 2.68
CA GLY A 66 5.11 -7.47 1.85
C GLY A 66 5.30 -6.74 0.52
N ARG A 67 4.21 -6.38 -0.16
CA ARG A 67 4.24 -5.61 -1.42
C ARG A 67 4.75 -4.19 -1.21
N LEU A 68 4.35 -3.51 -0.13
CA LEU A 68 4.87 -2.18 0.22
C LEU A 68 6.37 -2.22 0.55
N HIS A 69 6.84 -3.23 1.27
CA HIS A 69 8.28 -3.47 1.49
C HIS A 69 9.04 -3.77 0.19
N HIS A 70 8.42 -4.47 -0.76
CA HIS A 70 9.01 -4.67 -2.08
C HIS A 70 9.18 -3.33 -2.82
N LEU A 71 8.14 -2.50 -2.87
CA LEU A 71 8.20 -1.16 -3.46
C LEU A 71 9.26 -0.29 -2.80
N ALA A 72 9.34 -0.30 -1.46
CA ALA A 72 10.37 0.42 -0.72
C ALA A 72 11.78 0.04 -1.20
N ARG A 73 12.08 -1.26 -1.33
CA ARG A 73 13.40 -1.73 -1.81
C ARG A 73 13.63 -1.40 -3.29
N SER A 74 12.60 -1.49 -4.12
CA SER A 74 12.71 -1.19 -5.55
C SER A 74 13.02 0.29 -5.79
N ALA A 75 12.33 1.19 -5.08
CA ALA A 75 12.43 2.64 -5.27
C ALA A 75 13.86 3.19 -5.15
N LEU A 76 14.71 2.57 -4.34
CA LEU A 76 16.12 2.95 -4.18
C LEU A 76 16.96 2.69 -5.44
N ARG A 77 16.59 1.70 -6.26
CA ARG A 77 17.38 1.24 -7.40
C ARG A 77 17.16 2.12 -8.64
N GLY A 78 15.92 2.56 -8.87
CA GLY A 78 15.56 3.39 -10.03
C GLY A 78 15.70 2.66 -11.38
N GLY A 79 15.62 3.43 -12.47
CA GLY A 79 15.70 2.94 -13.86
C GLY A 79 14.33 2.69 -14.50
N ARG A 80 14.23 2.92 -15.82
CA ARG A 80 12.96 2.92 -16.58
C ARG A 80 12.16 1.63 -16.41
N ARG A 81 12.76 0.47 -16.70
CA ARG A 81 12.10 -0.84 -16.56
C ARG A 81 11.61 -1.12 -15.13
N ARG A 82 12.35 -0.68 -14.13
CA ARG A 82 11.96 -0.85 -12.72
C ARG A 82 10.81 0.07 -12.33
N ARG A 83 10.81 1.31 -12.79
CA ARG A 83 9.69 2.24 -12.59
C ARG A 83 8.41 1.73 -13.26
N GLU A 84 8.51 1.07 -14.40
CA GLU A 84 7.37 0.43 -15.05
C GLU A 84 6.81 -0.74 -14.23
N GLN A 85 7.69 -1.60 -13.68
CA GLN A 85 7.27 -2.66 -12.75
C GLN A 85 6.68 -2.12 -11.45
N GLU A 86 7.26 -1.04 -10.91
CA GLU A 86 6.71 -0.34 -9.75
C GLU A 86 5.32 0.22 -10.05
N ARG A 87 5.11 0.79 -11.25
CA ARG A 87 3.81 1.31 -11.70
C ARG A 87 2.75 0.22 -11.68
N GLU A 88 3.03 -0.92 -12.31
CA GLU A 88 2.11 -2.08 -12.34
C GLU A 88 1.79 -2.57 -10.92
N LEU A 89 2.79 -2.62 -10.04
CA LEU A 89 2.60 -3.03 -8.66
C LEU A 89 1.76 -2.02 -7.86
N VAL A 90 1.98 -0.72 -8.05
CA VAL A 90 1.18 0.34 -7.43
C VAL A 90 -0.27 0.27 -7.92
N GLU A 91 -0.51 0.10 -9.22
CA GLU A 91 -1.86 -0.09 -9.78
C GLU A 91 -2.56 -1.33 -9.20
N GLY A 92 -1.83 -2.44 -9.04
CA GLY A 92 -2.34 -3.63 -8.37
C GLY A 92 -2.66 -3.41 -6.88
N LEU A 93 -1.85 -2.61 -6.17
CA LEU A 93 -2.12 -2.23 -4.79
C LEU A 93 -3.33 -1.31 -4.66
N LEU A 94 -3.56 -0.40 -5.61
CA LEU A 94 -4.76 0.44 -5.61
C LEU A 94 -6.04 -0.40 -5.75
N ARG A 95 -6.04 -1.42 -6.62
CA ARG A 95 -7.15 -2.39 -6.70
C ARG A 95 -7.32 -3.16 -5.39
N CYS A 96 -6.22 -3.57 -4.77
CA CYS A 96 -6.24 -4.23 -3.46
C CYS A 96 -6.86 -3.34 -2.38
N LEU A 97 -6.49 -2.06 -2.32
CA LEU A 97 -7.03 -1.12 -1.33
C LEU A 97 -8.52 -0.85 -1.56
N ALA A 98 -8.94 -0.66 -2.81
CA ALA A 98 -10.36 -0.50 -3.13
C ALA A 98 -11.20 -1.71 -2.70
N HIS A 99 -10.66 -2.93 -2.85
CA HIS A 99 -11.30 -4.13 -2.35
C HIS A 99 -11.35 -4.17 -0.81
N LEU A 100 -10.24 -3.86 -0.14
CA LEU A 100 -10.20 -3.81 1.33
C LEU A 100 -11.13 -2.73 1.91
N GLU A 101 -11.30 -1.60 1.23
CA GLU A 101 -12.28 -0.58 1.60
C GLU A 101 -13.72 -1.11 1.56
N GLY A 102 -14.01 -2.12 0.73
CA GLY A 102 -15.32 -2.79 0.69
C GLY A 102 -15.50 -3.90 1.74
N GLU A 103 -14.42 -4.46 2.28
CA GLU A 103 -14.46 -5.56 3.26
C GLU A 103 -14.18 -5.11 4.70
N SER A 104 -13.54 -3.96 4.89
CA SER A 104 -13.12 -3.48 6.21
C SER A 104 -14.23 -2.71 6.93
N PRO A 105 -14.21 -2.66 8.28
CA PRO A 105 -15.10 -1.80 9.05
C PRO A 105 -15.00 -0.34 8.60
N GLU A 106 -16.14 0.36 8.53
CA GLU A 106 -16.21 1.75 8.05
C GLU A 106 -15.28 2.68 8.85
N ALA A 107 -15.19 2.45 10.17
CA ALA A 107 -14.31 3.20 11.06
C ALA A 107 -12.82 3.06 10.70
N PHE A 108 -12.41 1.98 10.01
CA PHE A 108 -11.03 1.74 9.59
C PHE A 108 -10.67 2.34 8.22
N LEU A 109 -11.67 2.80 7.45
CA LEU A 109 -11.46 3.39 6.12
C LEU A 109 -10.46 4.57 6.08
N PRO A 110 -10.33 5.44 7.10
CA PRO A 110 -9.34 6.50 7.08
C PRO A 110 -7.90 6.00 6.84
N VAL A 111 -7.53 4.86 7.42
CA VAL A 111 -6.19 4.24 7.27
C VAL A 111 -5.98 3.77 5.82
N LEU A 112 -6.99 3.11 5.25
CA LEU A 112 -6.96 2.60 3.87
C LEU A 112 -6.92 3.74 2.85
N ARG A 113 -7.76 4.76 3.03
CA ARG A 113 -7.85 5.94 2.16
C ARG A 113 -6.58 6.78 2.19
N ALA A 114 -5.97 6.97 3.37
CA ALA A 114 -4.67 7.65 3.49
C ALA A 114 -3.56 6.90 2.73
N THR A 115 -3.57 5.56 2.80
CA THR A 115 -2.64 4.72 2.04
C THR A 115 -2.89 4.83 0.55
N ARG A 116 -4.15 4.79 0.13
CA ARG A 116 -4.58 4.92 -1.26
C ARG A 116 -4.12 6.26 -1.85
N SER A 117 -4.37 7.37 -1.16
CA SER A 117 -3.94 8.71 -1.58
C SER A 117 -2.42 8.77 -1.79
N ALA A 118 -1.63 8.20 -0.87
CA ALA A 118 -0.18 8.18 -0.99
C ALA A 118 0.33 7.35 -2.19
N LEU A 119 -0.39 6.28 -2.54
CA LEU A 119 -0.11 5.47 -3.73
C LEU A 119 -0.55 6.15 -5.03
N GLU A 120 -1.68 6.86 -5.03
CA GLU A 120 -2.16 7.64 -6.18
C GLU A 120 -1.19 8.79 -6.52
N GLU A 121 -0.68 9.50 -5.50
CA GLU A 121 0.39 10.49 -5.68
C GLU A 121 1.65 9.88 -6.31
N ASP A 122 2.07 8.70 -5.83
CA ASP A 122 3.26 8.04 -6.35
C ASP A 122 3.04 7.51 -7.78
N LEU A 123 1.84 7.04 -8.08
CA LEU A 123 1.46 6.61 -9.42
C LEU A 123 1.51 7.77 -10.42
N ALA A 124 1.06 8.97 -10.02
CA ALA A 124 1.18 10.17 -10.84
C ALA A 124 2.65 10.48 -11.18
N TYR A 125 3.54 10.37 -10.19
CA TYR A 125 4.99 10.48 -10.42
C TYR A 125 5.53 9.42 -11.38
N LEU A 126 5.13 8.16 -11.22
CA LEU A 126 5.57 7.05 -12.07
C LEU A 126 5.07 7.17 -13.51
N ARG A 127 3.89 7.77 -13.73
CA ARG A 127 3.34 8.04 -15.07
C ARG A 127 4.03 9.23 -15.74
N GLY A 128 4.32 10.30 -15.00
CA GLY A 128 4.95 11.52 -15.55
C GLY A 128 6.42 11.35 -16.00
N LEU A 129 7.00 10.16 -15.89
CA LEU A 129 8.34 9.82 -16.42
C LEU A 129 8.27 8.95 -17.69
N GLY A 130 7.06 8.69 -18.20
CA GLY A 130 6.79 7.91 -19.41
C GLY A 130 6.74 8.72 -20.70
N ASP A 131 6.75 10.05 -20.60
CA ASP A 131 6.78 11.02 -21.72
C ASP A 131 8.21 11.54 -21.96
#